data_AF-A0AAV5I3X7-F1
#
_entry.id   AF-A0AAV5I3X7-F1
#
_cell.length_a   1.000
_cell.length_b   1.000
_cell.length_c   1.000
_cell.angle_alpha   90.00
_cell.angle_beta   90.00
_cell.angle_gamma   90.00
#
_symmetry.space_group_name_H-M   'P 1'
#
loop_
_entity.id
_entity.type
_entity.pdbx_description
1 polymer ?
#
loop_
_entity_poly.entity_id
_entity_poly.type
_entity_poly.pdbx_seq_one_letter_code
_entity_poly.pdbx_strand_id
1 'polypeptide(L)'
;MLFQKAVEAGISIKCRSIGQEEICKWILCGKYIAIALVDQSKLSYYWLGDVIVSGFHESATHYTGHYILICGYDAGKDEFEIRDPAISRKRVRISSRCLEEARKSFGTDEDLLLISLEESRKQKS
;
A
#
# COMPACT_ATOMS: atom_id res chain seq x y z
N MET A 1 -16.13 -2.70 20.75
CA MET A 1 -14.87 -2.08 20.27
C MET A 1 -14.62 -2.49 18.82
N LEU A 2 -13.93 -1.66 18.02
CA LEU A 2 -13.76 -1.88 16.57
C LEU A 2 -13.14 -3.24 16.23
N PHE A 3 -11.99 -3.57 16.85
CA PHE A 3 -11.28 -4.83 16.59
C PHE A 3 -12.09 -6.07 16.99
N GLN A 4 -12.80 -6.01 18.11
CA GLN A 4 -13.69 -7.09 18.54
C GLN A 4 -14.78 -7.37 17.49
N LYS A 5 -15.41 -6.31 16.96
CA LYS A 5 -16.42 -6.43 15.90
C LYS A 5 -15.84 -6.97 14.58
N ALA A 6 -14.60 -6.61 14.25
CA ALA A 6 -13.92 -7.13 13.07
C ALA A 6 -13.63 -8.64 13.21
N VAL A 7 -13.17 -9.10 14.37
CA VAL A 7 -13.01 -10.54 14.65
C VAL A 7 -14.35 -11.27 14.58
N GLU A 8 -15.41 -10.71 15.17
CA GLU A 8 -16.78 -11.26 15.08
C GLU A 8 -17.29 -11.34 13.64
N ALA A 9 -16.85 -10.43 12.76
CA ALA A 9 -17.14 -10.45 11.33
C ALA A 9 -16.21 -11.39 10.53
N GLY A 10 -15.34 -12.16 11.18
CA GLY A 10 -14.42 -13.10 10.53
C GLY A 10 -13.12 -12.47 9.99
N ILE A 11 -12.83 -11.21 10.33
CA ILE A 11 -11.60 -10.54 9.92
C ILE A 11 -10.46 -10.95 10.88
N SER A 12 -9.40 -11.52 10.32
CA SER A 12 -8.19 -11.84 11.09
C SER A 12 -7.38 -10.57 11.38
N ILE A 13 -7.09 -10.31 12.66
CA ILE A 13 -6.29 -9.17 13.10
C ILE A 13 -4.96 -9.68 13.65
N LYS A 14 -3.85 -9.06 13.22
CA LYS A 14 -2.51 -9.37 13.69
C LYS A 14 -1.75 -8.08 14.00
N CYS A 15 -1.39 -7.88 15.26
CA CYS A 15 -0.54 -6.77 15.68
C CYS A 15 0.93 -7.20 15.61
N ARG A 16 1.60 -6.93 14.48
CA ARG A 16 3.04 -7.16 14.32
C ARG A 16 3.59 -6.23 13.25
N SER A 17 4.84 -5.81 13.40
CA SER A 17 5.57 -5.19 12.29
C SER A 17 5.86 -6.26 11.24
N ILE A 18 5.77 -5.88 9.97
CA ILE A 18 6.06 -6.73 8.83
C ILE A 18 7.13 -6.04 7.99
N GLY A 19 8.00 -6.84 7.36
CA GLY A 19 9.01 -6.32 6.45
C GLY A 19 8.54 -6.27 5.00
N GLN A 20 9.22 -5.46 4.18
CA GLN A 20 9.01 -5.43 2.73
C GLN A 20 9.06 -6.83 2.09
N GLU A 21 9.97 -7.71 2.53
CA GLU A 21 10.11 -9.06 1.98
C GLU A 21 8.86 -9.93 2.17
N GLU A 22 8.18 -9.79 3.30
CA GLU A 22 6.93 -10.50 3.56
C GLU A 22 5.83 -10.01 2.62
N ILE A 23 5.74 -8.69 2.42
CA ILE A 23 4.79 -8.08 1.49
C ILE A 23 5.09 -8.55 0.06
N CYS A 24 6.36 -8.53 -0.38
CA CYS A 24 6.77 -9.04 -1.69
C CYS A 24 6.31 -10.50 -1.88
N LYS A 25 6.56 -11.38 -0.90
CA LYS A 25 6.16 -12.80 -0.97
C LYS A 25 4.64 -12.97 -1.09
N TRP A 26 3.86 -12.22 -0.32
CA TRP A 26 2.39 -12.28 -0.38
C TRP A 26 1.85 -11.79 -1.72
N ILE A 27 2.37 -10.69 -2.25
CA ILE A 27 1.91 -10.15 -3.53
C ILE A 27 2.37 -11.04 -4.70
N LEU A 28 3.62 -11.54 -4.66
CA LEU A 28 4.18 -12.42 -5.70
C LEU A 28 3.44 -13.74 -5.88
N CYS A 29 2.90 -14.31 -4.80
CA CYS A 29 2.16 -15.57 -4.92
C CYS A 29 0.84 -15.41 -5.70
N GLY A 30 0.42 -14.18 -6.01
CA GLY A 30 -0.76 -13.87 -6.80
C GLY A 30 -2.09 -14.19 -6.11
N LYS A 31 -2.04 -14.55 -4.82
CA LYS A 31 -3.21 -14.86 -3.99
C LYS A 31 -3.69 -13.68 -3.15
N TYR A 32 -2.86 -12.64 -3.02
CA TYR A 32 -3.15 -11.49 -2.18
C TYR A 32 -2.97 -10.18 -2.92
N ILE A 33 -3.79 -9.21 -2.55
CA ILE A 33 -3.55 -7.77 -2.75
C ILE A 33 -3.55 -7.10 -1.38
N ALA A 34 -3.05 -5.87 -1.29
CA ALA A 34 -3.04 -5.16 -0.01
C ALA A 34 -3.48 -3.71 -0.16
N ILE A 35 -4.19 -3.20 0.84
CA ILE A 35 -4.41 -1.75 1.02
C ILE A 35 -3.47 -1.30 2.13
N ALA A 36 -2.60 -0.33 1.83
CA ALA A 36 -1.62 0.19 2.78
C ALA A 36 -1.93 1.63 3.13
N LEU A 37 -1.80 1.97 4.42
CA LEU A 37 -1.69 3.36 4.85
C LEU A 37 -0.25 3.81 4.66
N VAL A 38 -0.07 4.95 4.01
CA VAL A 38 1.23 5.51 3.65
C VAL A 38 1.25 7.01 3.93
N ASP A 39 2.42 7.54 4.22
CA ASP A 39 2.63 8.99 4.17
C ASP A 39 2.75 9.44 2.71
N GLN A 40 1.73 10.15 2.24
CA GLN A 40 1.65 10.65 0.86
C GLN A 40 2.81 11.58 0.52
N SER A 41 3.33 12.34 1.50
CA SER A 41 4.45 13.25 1.27
C SER A 41 5.70 12.49 0.83
N LYS A 42 5.96 11.33 1.45
CA LYS A 42 7.07 10.44 1.12
C LYS A 42 6.89 9.81 -0.25
N LEU A 43 5.68 9.40 -0.61
CA LEU A 43 5.43 8.87 -1.95
C LEU A 43 5.64 9.97 -3.01
N SER A 44 4.99 11.12 -2.88
CA SER A 44 4.99 12.19 -3.89
C SER A 44 6.39 12.62 -4.37
N TYR A 45 7.39 12.60 -3.47
CA TYR A 45 8.78 12.92 -3.80
C TYR A 45 9.37 12.00 -4.88
N TYR A 46 9.00 10.72 -4.88
CA TYR A 46 9.46 9.74 -5.84
C TYR A 46 8.70 9.79 -7.18
N TRP A 47 7.50 10.38 -7.21
CA TRP A 47 6.70 10.54 -8.43
C TRP A 47 7.19 11.72 -9.28
N LEU A 48 7.88 12.67 -8.65
CA LEU A 48 8.38 13.89 -9.29
C LEU A 48 9.53 13.63 -10.28
N GLY A 49 10.10 12.43 -10.30
CA GLY A 49 11.15 12.02 -11.26
C GLY A 49 10.68 11.97 -12.71
N ASP A 50 9.37 11.77 -12.95
CA ASP A 50 8.75 11.73 -14.28
C ASP A 50 7.65 12.79 -14.41
N VAL A 51 8.04 14.07 -14.35
CA VAL A 51 7.34 15.31 -14.74
C VAL A 51 5.79 15.27 -14.77
N ILE A 52 5.16 15.89 -13.76
CA ILE A 52 4.21 17.04 -13.92
C ILE A 52 4.35 17.95 -12.69
N VAL A 53 4.66 19.23 -12.92
CA VAL A 53 4.60 20.31 -11.93
C VAL A 53 3.22 20.95 -11.94
N SER A 54 2.59 21.07 -10.76
CA SER A 54 1.95 22.30 -10.25
C SER A 54 1.12 21.96 -9.01
N GLY A 55 1.53 22.43 -7.82
CA GLY A 55 0.59 22.46 -6.70
C GLY A 55 1.13 22.64 -5.27
N PHE A 56 2.28 22.09 -4.89
CA PHE A 56 2.72 22.14 -3.48
C PHE A 56 4.16 22.64 -3.35
N HIS A 57 4.29 23.95 -3.51
CA HIS A 57 5.42 24.74 -3.03
C HIS A 57 5.37 24.74 -1.48
N GLU A 58 6.49 24.33 -0.87
CA GLU A 58 6.93 24.72 0.48
C GLU A 58 5.90 24.65 1.62
N SER A 59 5.70 23.47 2.25
CA SER A 59 5.29 23.33 3.67
C SER A 59 4.90 21.92 4.14
N ALA A 60 4.96 20.88 3.31
CA ALA A 60 4.50 19.54 3.72
C ALA A 60 5.58 18.74 4.47
N THR A 61 6.08 19.24 5.61
CA THR A 61 6.81 18.42 6.60
C THR A 61 5.87 17.63 7.52
N HIS A 62 4.56 17.79 7.32
CA HIS A 62 3.54 17.15 8.13
C HIS A 62 3.05 15.86 7.46
N TYR A 63 3.00 14.80 8.26
CA TYR A 63 2.41 13.52 7.89
C TYR A 63 1.04 13.71 7.22
N THR A 64 0.88 13.13 6.03
CA THR A 64 -0.40 13.09 5.33
C THR A 64 -0.75 11.63 5.03
N GLY A 65 -1.60 11.05 5.88
CA GLY A 65 -2.05 9.67 5.72
C GLY A 65 -2.90 9.51 4.46
N HIS A 66 -2.55 8.53 3.64
CA HIS A 66 -3.26 8.20 2.41
C HIS A 66 -3.33 6.70 2.19
N TYR A 67 -4.45 6.19 1.69
CA TYR A 67 -4.61 4.77 1.40
C TYR A 67 -4.36 4.48 -0.08
N ILE A 68 -3.49 3.52 -0.34
CA ILE A 68 -3.18 3.03 -1.69
C ILE A 68 -3.42 1.53 -1.81
N LEU A 69 -3.69 1.06 -3.03
CA LEU A 69 -3.84 -0.36 -3.33
C LEU A 69 -2.58 -0.92 -3.98
N ILE A 70 -1.98 -1.94 -3.36
CA ILE A 70 -0.87 -2.73 -3.91
C ILE A 70 -1.44 -3.92 -4.68
N CYS A 71 -1.25 -3.91 -6.00
CA CYS A 71 -1.85 -4.86 -6.93
C CYS A 71 -0.89 -5.95 -7.41
N GLY A 72 0.41 -5.68 -7.42
CA GLY A 72 1.41 -6.57 -7.98
C GLY A 72 2.82 -6.17 -7.57
N TYR A 73 3.77 -7.08 -7.77
CA TYR A 73 5.18 -6.84 -7.52
C TYR A 73 6.01 -7.46 -8.65
N ASP A 74 6.92 -6.66 -9.20
CA ASP A 74 7.86 -7.01 -10.26
C ASP A 74 9.23 -7.28 -9.62
N ALA A 75 9.52 -8.56 -9.35
CA ALA A 75 10.77 -8.96 -8.70
C ALA A 75 12.02 -8.66 -9.54
N GLY A 76 11.89 -8.49 -10.86
CA GLY A 76 13.01 -8.15 -11.74
C GLY A 76 13.44 -6.69 -11.59
N LYS A 77 12.52 -5.81 -11.20
CA LYS A 77 12.77 -4.37 -11.03
C LYS A 77 12.70 -3.89 -9.59
N ASP A 78 12.27 -4.75 -8.67
CA ASP A 78 11.99 -4.41 -7.28
C ASP A 78 10.94 -3.28 -7.14
N GLU A 79 9.88 -3.38 -7.94
CA GLU A 79 8.81 -2.38 -8.03
C GLU A 79 7.43 -2.98 -7.72
N PHE A 80 6.63 -2.25 -6.95
CA PHE A 80 5.22 -2.55 -6.75
C PHE A 80 4.35 -1.83 -7.78
N GLU A 81 3.39 -2.54 -8.37
CA GLU A 81 2.27 -1.93 -9.09
C GLU A 81 1.22 -1.49 -8.09
N ILE A 82 0.91 -0.20 -8.07
CA ILE A 82 -0.08 0.39 -7.19
C ILE A 82 -1.21 1.08 -7.96
N ARG A 83 -2.36 1.20 -7.30
CA ARG A 83 -3.45 2.09 -7.69
C ARG A 83 -3.70 3.08 -6.58
N ASP A 84 -3.71 4.35 -6.98
CA ASP A 84 -3.97 5.46 -6.09
C ASP A 84 -5.36 6.04 -6.43
N PRO A 85 -6.33 6.04 -5.49
CA PRO A 85 -7.66 6.59 -5.74
C PRO A 85 -7.66 8.10 -5.99
N ALA A 86 -6.62 8.84 -5.57
CA ALA A 86 -6.49 10.27 -5.78
C ALA A 86 -5.90 10.63 -7.16
N ILE A 87 -5.47 9.65 -7.96
CA ILE A 87 -4.78 9.89 -9.22
C ILE A 87 -5.54 9.24 -10.37
N SER A 88 -5.78 10.00 -11.44
CA SER A 88 -6.53 9.53 -12.62
C SER A 88 -5.77 8.51 -13.48
N ARG A 89 -4.45 8.39 -13.30
CA ARG A 89 -3.60 7.39 -13.96
C ARG A 89 -3.98 5.99 -13.46
N LYS A 90 -4.19 5.06 -14.39
CA LYS A 90 -4.72 3.71 -14.09
C LYS A 90 -3.77 2.80 -13.30
N ARG A 91 -2.46 2.99 -13.42
CA ARG A 91 -1.42 2.17 -12.79
C ARG A 91 -0.17 3.01 -12.58
N VAL A 92 0.42 2.91 -11.39
CA VAL A 92 1.71 3.53 -11.07
C VAL A 92 2.64 2.47 -10.50
N ARG A 93 3.94 2.64 -10.71
CA ARG A 93 4.98 1.79 -10.13
C ARG A 93 5.78 2.58 -9.11
N ILE A 94 6.10 1.96 -7.98
CA ILE A 94 6.98 2.52 -6.94
C ILE A 94 7.98 1.46 -6.51
N SER A 95 9.20 1.85 -6.15
CA SER A 95 10.18 0.89 -5.62
C SER A 95 9.75 0.32 -4.27
N SER A 96 10.23 -0.88 -3.94
CA SER A 96 9.98 -1.50 -2.63
C SER A 96 10.42 -0.61 -1.47
N ARG A 97 11.59 0.01 -1.60
CA ARG A 97 12.15 0.95 -0.64
C ARG A 97 11.24 2.16 -0.42
N CYS A 98 10.74 2.75 -1.51
CA CYS A 98 9.84 3.90 -1.43
C CYS A 98 8.55 3.55 -0.68
N LEU A 99 7.96 2.39 -0.98
CA LEU A 99 6.77 1.91 -0.28
C LEU A 99 7.05 1.67 1.22
N GLU A 100 8.16 1.02 1.56
CA GLU A 100 8.50 0.70 2.94
C GLU A 100 8.76 1.97 3.78
N GLU A 101 9.50 2.94 3.23
CA GLU A 101 9.71 4.24 3.89
C GLU A 101 8.38 4.97 4.14
N ALA A 102 7.48 4.99 3.16
CA ALA A 102 6.18 5.65 3.28
C ALA A 102 5.23 4.94 4.26
N ARG A 103 5.19 3.59 4.26
CA ARG A 103 4.35 2.78 5.15
C ARG A 103 4.85 2.72 6.60
N LYS A 104 6.16 2.87 6.82
CA LYS A 104 6.74 2.90 8.18
C LYS A 104 6.91 4.31 8.73
N SER A 105 6.42 5.32 8.02
CA SER A 105 6.46 6.71 8.48
C SER A 105 5.55 6.92 9.69
N PHE A 106 5.93 7.86 10.56
CA PHE A 106 5.17 8.20 11.76
C PHE A 106 3.70 8.50 11.44
N GLY A 107 2.78 7.96 12.25
CA GLY A 107 1.33 8.18 12.10
C GLY A 107 0.61 7.19 11.18
N THR A 108 1.33 6.32 10.47
CA THR A 108 0.75 5.22 9.68
C THR A 108 0.47 3.96 10.50
N ASP A 109 1.12 3.82 11.66
CA ASP A 109 1.08 2.65 12.55
C ASP A 109 1.36 1.31 11.85
N GLU A 110 2.03 1.35 10.69
CA GLU A 110 2.26 0.20 9.80
C GLU A 110 0.99 -0.49 9.28
N ASP A 111 -0.16 0.19 9.32
CA ASP A 111 -1.47 -0.36 8.97
C ASP A 111 -1.50 -0.94 7.54
N LEU A 112 -1.85 -2.23 7.46
CA LEU A 112 -1.97 -2.97 6.22
C LEU A 112 -3.20 -3.88 6.25
N LEU A 113 -4.07 -3.77 5.25
CA LEU A 113 -5.18 -4.69 5.02
C LEU A 113 -4.79 -5.67 3.90
N LEU A 114 -4.55 -6.93 4.26
CA LEU A 114 -4.26 -7.99 3.31
C LEU A 114 -5.55 -8.68 2.86
N ILE A 115 -5.80 -8.71 1.56
CA ILE A 115 -7.03 -9.25 0.98
C ILE A 115 -6.71 -10.52 0.21
N SER A 116 -7.30 -11.65 0.62
CA SER A 116 -7.19 -12.92 -0.09
C SER A 116 -8.11 -12.94 -1.32
N LEU A 117 -7.53 -13.25 -2.48
CA LEU A 117 -8.27 -13.42 -3.74
C LEU A 117 -8.79 -14.85 -3.92
N GLU A 118 -8.37 -15.81 -3.09
CA GLU A 118 -8.81 -17.21 -3.23
C GLU A 118 -10.31 -17.39 -2.95
N GLU A 119 -10.87 -16.60 -2.02
CA GLU A 119 -12.30 -16.66 -1.69
C GLU A 119 -13.18 -16.06 -2.80
N SER A 120 -12.66 -15.07 -3.54
CA SER A 120 -13.35 -14.45 -4.67
C SER A 120 -13.47 -15.36 -5.89
N ARG A 121 -12.60 -16.38 -6.01
CA ARG A 121 -12.65 -17.36 -7.12
C ARG A 121 -13.68 -18.46 -6.89
N LYS A 122 -13.96 -18.82 -5.62
CA LYS A 122 -14.96 -19.84 -5.29
C LYS A 122 -16.41 -19.38 -5.51
N GLN A 123 -16.67 -18.08 -5.47
CA GLN A 123 -18.01 -17.51 -5.71
C GLN A 123 -18.38 -17.38 -7.20
N LYS A 124 -17.45 -17.70 -8.12
CA LYS A 124 -17.66 -17.62 -9.58
C LYS A 124 -17.66 -19.00 -10.28
N SER A 125 -17.71 -20.08 -9.52
CA SER A 125 -17.79 -21.46 -10.05
C SER A 125 -19.11 -22.12 -9.72
#